data_AF-A0A1D2AJH9-F1
#
_entry.id   AF-A0A1D2AJH9-F1
#
_cell.length_a   1.000
_cell.length_b   1.000
_cell.length_c   1.000
_cell.angle_alpha   90.00
_cell.angle_beta   90.00
_cell.angle_gamma   90.00
#
_symmetry.space_group_name_H-M   'P 1'
#
loop_
_entity.id
_entity.type
_entity.pdbx_description
1 polymer ?
#
loop_
_entity_poly.entity_id
_entity_poly.type
_entity_poly.pdbx_seq_one_letter_code
_entity_poly.pdbx_strand_id
1 'polypeptide(L)'
;KQVSSKPDGASTGTNVQQTTLHYISRQSPYPGTKIQRFPVPDKYVPWEVMWLDYDPVAYTRARSLFPAPLQVYVDEDILLLRAKSTDKSFPAFQWNCSAVSPAGVSIDRKSWIGDGQGGIITYVLESEGIPRNPAGRTGLKGRGAFRDGARIIMFFSSSADMRSRRRL
;
A
#
# COMPACT_ATOMS: atom_id res chain seq x y z
N LYS A 1 -34.09 51.20 17.64
CA LYS A 1 -34.06 49.93 18.42
C LYS A 1 -34.08 48.76 17.44
N GLN A 2 -33.49 47.61 17.85
CA GLN A 2 -33.05 46.42 17.09
C GLN A 2 -31.76 46.67 16.28
N VAL A 3 -30.56 46.24 16.69
CA VAL A 3 -29.97 44.97 17.21
C VAL A 3 -29.38 44.09 16.08
N SER A 4 -28.13 43.72 16.31
CA SER A 4 -27.11 43.02 15.54
C SER A 4 -27.44 41.61 15.04
N SER A 5 -26.76 41.15 13.97
CA SER A 5 -25.64 40.17 14.09
C SER A 5 -25.13 39.72 12.72
N LYS A 6 -23.80 39.58 12.61
CA LYS A 6 -23.06 38.94 11.50
C LYS A 6 -23.40 37.45 11.43
N PRO A 7 -23.29 36.78 10.27
CA PRO A 7 -23.06 35.36 10.23
C PRO A 7 -21.56 35.07 10.17
N ASP A 8 -21.00 34.63 11.29
CA ASP A 8 -19.78 33.82 11.34
C ASP A 8 -20.18 32.37 11.04
N GLY A 9 -19.53 31.78 10.06
CA GLY A 9 -19.78 30.40 9.64
C GLY A 9 -18.64 29.90 8.79
N ALA A 10 -17.44 29.85 9.37
CA ALA A 10 -16.28 29.20 8.80
C ALA A 10 -16.64 27.72 8.55
N SER A 11 -16.93 27.39 7.30
CA SER A 11 -16.98 26.00 6.84
C SER A 11 -15.56 25.44 6.96
N THR A 12 -15.31 24.74 8.07
CA THR A 12 -14.13 23.91 8.23
C THR A 12 -14.31 22.76 7.25
N GLY A 13 -13.92 23.00 6.00
CA GLY A 13 -13.80 21.97 4.98
C GLY A 13 -12.77 20.98 5.47
N THR A 14 -13.22 19.94 6.18
CA THR A 14 -12.43 18.73 6.34
C THR A 14 -12.20 18.23 4.92
N ASN A 15 -10.97 18.38 4.44
CA ASN A 15 -10.53 17.85 3.16
C ASN A 15 -10.47 16.34 3.32
N VAL A 16 -11.65 15.72 3.30
CA VAL A 16 -11.80 14.27 3.22
C VAL A 16 -11.27 13.94 1.84
N GLN A 17 -10.02 13.51 1.77
CA GLN A 17 -9.47 12.91 0.56
C GLN A 17 -10.47 11.85 0.13
N GLN A 18 -11.21 12.13 -0.95
CA GLN A 18 -12.20 11.23 -1.49
C GLN A 18 -11.42 10.05 -2.06
N THR A 19 -11.17 9.06 -1.22
CA THR A 19 -10.53 7.80 -1.61
C THR A 19 -11.45 7.19 -2.66
N THR A 20 -11.02 7.26 -3.91
CA THR A 20 -11.67 6.49 -4.97
C THR A 20 -11.54 5.03 -4.55
N LEU A 21 -12.63 4.45 -4.04
CA LEU A 21 -12.62 3.14 -3.41
C LEU A 21 -12.03 2.13 -4.39
N HIS A 22 -10.89 1.53 -4.05
CA HIS A 22 -10.14 0.61 -4.91
C HIS A 22 -10.85 -0.75 -5.04
N TYR A 23 -12.03 -0.79 -5.65
CA TYR A 23 -12.88 -1.97 -5.70
C TYR A 23 -12.14 -3.22 -6.21
N ILE A 24 -11.34 -3.08 -7.28
CA ILE A 24 -10.54 -4.16 -7.87
C ILE A 24 -9.57 -4.78 -6.85
N SER A 25 -8.94 -3.97 -6.00
CA SER A 25 -7.97 -4.47 -5.00
C SER A 25 -8.63 -5.23 -3.85
N ARG A 26 -9.97 -5.27 -3.76
CA ARG A 26 -10.74 -6.02 -2.76
C ARG A 26 -11.43 -7.26 -3.35
N GLN A 27 -11.36 -7.46 -4.67
CA GLN A 27 -11.98 -8.60 -5.33
C GLN A 27 -11.26 -9.91 -4.98
N SER A 28 -12.06 -10.97 -4.84
CA SER A 28 -11.59 -12.32 -4.60
C SER A 28 -11.98 -13.26 -5.76
N PRO A 29 -11.19 -14.31 -6.02
CA PRO A 29 -9.92 -14.63 -5.36
C PRO A 29 -8.80 -13.65 -5.72
N TYR A 30 -7.73 -13.63 -4.93
CA TYR A 30 -6.51 -12.90 -5.30
C TYR A 30 -6.01 -13.43 -6.67
N PRO A 31 -5.72 -12.56 -7.64
CA PRO A 31 -5.44 -12.97 -9.02
C PRO A 31 -4.39 -14.08 -9.13
N GLY A 32 -4.70 -15.12 -9.92
CA GLY A 32 -3.80 -16.26 -10.12
C GLY A 32 -3.68 -17.22 -8.94
N THR A 33 -4.58 -17.14 -7.96
CA THR A 33 -4.61 -18.02 -6.78
C THR A 33 -6.05 -18.45 -6.45
N LYS A 34 -6.20 -19.32 -5.45
CA LYS A 34 -7.51 -19.66 -4.85
C LYS A 34 -7.78 -18.89 -3.55
N ILE A 35 -6.91 -17.96 -3.18
CA ILE A 35 -6.95 -17.26 -1.89
C ILE A 35 -8.10 -16.26 -1.88
N GLN A 36 -8.99 -16.41 -0.91
CA GLN A 36 -10.06 -15.45 -0.65
C GLN A 36 -9.52 -14.33 0.23
N ARG A 37 -9.81 -13.08 -0.13
CA ARG A 37 -9.49 -11.94 0.74
C ARG A 37 -10.50 -11.90 1.88
N PHE A 38 -10.09 -11.31 2.98
CA PHE A 38 -11.03 -10.91 4.02
C PHE A 38 -12.00 -9.86 3.46
N PRO A 39 -13.33 -10.04 3.56
CA PRO A 39 -14.28 -9.08 3.03
C PRO A 39 -14.10 -7.70 3.66
N VAL A 40 -13.94 -6.66 2.85
CA VAL A 40 -13.79 -5.27 3.31
C VAL A 40 -14.97 -4.45 2.80
N PRO A 41 -16.03 -4.21 3.61
CA PRO A 41 -17.10 -3.28 3.27
C PRO A 41 -16.56 -1.86 3.07
N ASP A 42 -17.23 -1.07 2.22
CA ASP A 42 -16.78 0.28 1.85
C ASP A 42 -16.53 1.19 3.07
N LYS A 43 -17.40 1.11 4.08
CA LYS A 43 -17.27 1.89 5.32
C LYS A 43 -16.00 1.59 6.13
N TYR A 44 -15.34 0.46 5.89
CA TYR A 44 -14.12 0.06 6.58
C TYR A 44 -12.86 0.12 5.70
N VAL A 45 -12.98 0.61 4.45
CA VAL A 45 -11.82 0.81 3.58
C VAL A 45 -10.83 1.82 4.18
N PRO A 46 -11.24 3.00 4.67
CA PRO A 46 -10.30 3.98 5.24
C PRO A 46 -9.68 3.46 6.55
N TRP A 47 -8.37 3.62 6.70
CA TRP A 47 -7.63 3.13 7.89
C TRP A 47 -8.04 3.83 9.18
N GLU A 48 -8.54 5.05 9.08
CA GLU A 48 -9.01 5.92 10.16
C GLU A 48 -10.24 5.34 10.86
N VAL A 49 -11.02 4.52 10.14
CA VAL A 49 -12.13 3.79 10.73
C VAL A 49 -11.57 2.64 11.55
N MET A 50 -11.83 2.69 12.86
CA MET A 50 -11.46 1.62 13.79
C MET A 50 -12.17 0.32 13.41
N TRP A 51 -11.41 -0.75 13.32
CA TRP A 51 -11.92 -2.09 13.05
C TRP A 51 -11.07 -3.12 13.75
N LEU A 52 -11.52 -3.52 14.95
CA LEU A 52 -10.76 -4.42 15.83
C LEU A 52 -10.73 -5.85 15.27
N ASP A 53 -11.81 -6.29 14.65
CA ASP A 53 -11.93 -7.65 14.07
C ASP A 53 -11.35 -7.76 12.65
N TYR A 54 -10.56 -6.77 12.21
CA TYR A 54 -9.94 -6.81 10.89
C TYR A 54 -8.77 -7.81 10.86
N ASP A 55 -9.04 -9.01 10.35
CA ASP A 55 -8.04 -10.09 10.22
C ASP A 55 -7.82 -10.50 8.75
N PRO A 56 -7.10 -9.69 7.96
CA PRO A 56 -6.85 -9.99 6.55
C PRO A 56 -5.93 -11.19 6.35
N VAL A 57 -6.24 -11.98 5.33
CA VAL A 57 -5.46 -13.16 4.96
C VAL A 57 -4.05 -12.75 4.52
N ALA A 58 -3.02 -13.38 5.09
CA ALA A 58 -1.64 -13.16 4.68
C ALA A 58 -1.30 -13.99 3.43
N TYR A 59 -0.81 -13.32 2.39
CA TYR A 59 -0.30 -13.98 1.20
C TYR A 59 0.90 -13.24 0.60
N THR A 60 1.97 -14.00 0.38
CA THR A 60 3.18 -13.56 -0.29
C THR A 60 3.68 -14.69 -1.17
N ARG A 61 3.90 -14.41 -2.46
CA ARG A 61 4.58 -15.35 -3.34
C ARG A 61 6.05 -15.44 -2.97
N ALA A 62 6.55 -16.66 -2.80
CA ALA A 62 7.95 -16.91 -2.50
C ALA A 62 8.87 -16.36 -3.60
N ARG A 63 10.01 -15.77 -3.20
CA ARG A 63 11.00 -15.20 -4.13
C ARG A 63 11.44 -16.20 -5.19
N SER A 64 11.65 -17.46 -4.79
CA SER A 64 12.10 -18.54 -5.69
C SER A 64 11.13 -18.83 -6.85
N LEU A 65 9.87 -18.40 -6.74
CA LEU A 65 8.85 -18.59 -7.77
C LEU A 65 8.84 -17.47 -8.82
N PHE A 66 9.73 -16.47 -8.72
CA PHE A 66 9.92 -15.42 -9.72
C PHE A 66 11.07 -15.81 -10.67
N PRO A 67 11.07 -15.34 -11.93
CA PRO A 67 12.22 -15.50 -12.83
C PRO A 67 13.53 -15.05 -12.18
N ALA A 68 14.60 -15.82 -12.36
CA ALA A 68 15.89 -15.60 -11.68
C ALA A 68 16.39 -14.13 -11.72
N PRO A 69 16.33 -13.40 -12.86
CA PRO A 69 16.76 -12.00 -12.90
C PRO A 69 15.94 -11.05 -12.03
N LEU A 70 14.68 -11.40 -11.72
CA LEU A 70 13.78 -10.57 -10.93
C LEU A 70 13.92 -10.83 -9.42
N GLN A 71 14.45 -11.98 -9.02
CA GLN A 71 14.49 -12.40 -7.62
C GLN A 71 15.22 -11.40 -6.71
N VAL A 72 16.25 -10.73 -7.24
CA VAL A 72 17.03 -9.70 -6.52
C VAL A 72 16.21 -8.45 -6.16
N TYR A 73 15.12 -8.20 -6.88
CA TYR A 73 14.19 -7.09 -6.63
C TYR A 73 12.98 -7.50 -5.79
N VAL A 74 12.91 -8.76 -5.35
CA VAL A 74 11.80 -9.28 -4.55
C VAL A 74 12.24 -9.33 -3.10
N ASP A 75 11.62 -8.50 -2.27
CA ASP A 75 11.88 -8.48 -0.83
C ASP A 75 11.61 -9.84 -0.17
N GLU A 76 12.20 -10.06 0.99
CA GLU A 76 11.80 -11.19 1.84
C GLU A 76 10.37 -11.03 2.34
N ASP A 77 9.75 -12.14 2.75
CA ASP A 77 8.50 -12.07 3.50
C ASP A 77 8.77 -11.77 4.98
N ILE A 78 8.69 -10.49 5.34
CA ILE A 78 8.93 -9.99 6.70
C ILE A 78 7.97 -10.60 7.71
N LEU A 79 6.69 -10.78 7.32
CA LEU A 79 5.67 -11.34 8.19
C LEU A 79 5.98 -12.80 8.49
N LEU A 80 6.37 -13.56 7.46
CA LEU A 80 6.78 -14.96 7.62
C LEU A 80 8.07 -15.09 8.43
N LEU A 81 9.07 -14.23 8.19
CA LEU A 81 10.32 -14.23 8.94
C LEU A 81 10.05 -14.00 10.43
N ARG A 82 9.20 -13.03 10.77
CA ARG A 82 8.80 -12.73 12.16
C ARG A 82 8.03 -13.85 12.83
N ALA A 83 7.16 -14.53 12.09
CA ALA A 83 6.43 -15.67 12.63
C ALA A 83 7.34 -16.87 12.93
N LYS A 84 8.49 -16.97 12.24
CA LYS A 84 9.39 -18.13 12.33
C LYS A 84 10.60 -17.94 13.25
N SER A 85 11.08 -16.72 13.47
CA SER A 85 12.30 -16.49 14.27
C SER A 85 11.99 -16.15 15.72
N THR A 86 12.75 -16.75 16.64
CA THR A 86 12.83 -16.33 18.04
C THR A 86 13.70 -15.09 18.20
N ASP A 87 14.65 -14.88 17.29
CA ASP A 87 15.52 -13.71 17.26
C ASP A 87 14.88 -12.55 16.48
N LYS A 88 15.02 -11.34 17.01
CA LYS A 88 14.47 -10.10 16.42
C LYS A 88 15.32 -9.51 15.29
N SER A 89 16.28 -10.27 14.77
CA SER A 89 17.13 -9.83 13.65
C SER A 89 16.36 -9.98 12.35
N PHE A 90 15.70 -8.90 11.93
CA PHE A 90 14.99 -8.81 10.66
C PHE A 90 15.68 -7.83 9.72
N PRO A 91 15.60 -8.04 8.40
CA PRO A 91 16.02 -7.01 7.45
C PRO A 91 15.26 -5.70 7.73
N ALA A 92 16.01 -4.66 8.09
CA ALA A 92 15.47 -3.32 8.29
C ALA A 92 15.37 -2.62 6.93
N PHE A 93 14.15 -2.49 6.42
CA PHE A 93 13.92 -1.79 5.16
C PHE A 93 13.86 -0.28 5.39
N GLN A 94 14.57 0.47 4.55
CA GLN A 94 14.48 1.93 4.49
C GLN A 94 13.23 2.33 3.69
N TRP A 95 12.06 2.20 4.31
CA TRP A 95 10.79 2.60 3.70
C TRP A 95 10.75 4.11 3.42
N ASN A 96 9.94 4.51 2.43
CA ASN A 96 9.86 5.88 1.94
C ASN A 96 11.22 6.48 1.49
N CYS A 97 12.17 5.62 1.11
CA CYS A 97 13.51 6.00 0.68
C CYS A 97 13.94 5.21 -0.57
N SER A 98 14.93 5.73 -1.30
CA SER A 98 15.62 5.00 -2.36
C SER A 98 17.00 4.60 -1.86
N ALA A 99 17.35 3.33 -1.98
CA ALA A 99 18.63 2.78 -1.51
C ALA A 99 19.34 2.01 -2.62
N VAL A 100 20.66 1.92 -2.51
CA VAL A 100 21.51 1.09 -3.36
C VAL A 100 22.24 0.09 -2.47
N SER A 101 22.06 -1.19 -2.75
CA SER A 101 22.78 -2.26 -2.03
C SER A 101 24.27 -2.23 -2.36
N PRO A 102 25.14 -2.84 -1.53
CA PRO A 102 26.57 -3.00 -1.86
C PRO A 102 26.83 -3.71 -3.21
N ALA A 103 25.88 -4.53 -3.67
CA ALA A 103 25.92 -5.19 -4.98
C ALA A 103 25.48 -4.29 -6.15
N GLY A 104 25.29 -2.98 -5.93
CA GLY A 104 24.87 -2.01 -6.96
C GLY A 104 23.38 -2.06 -7.33
N VAL A 105 22.59 -2.91 -6.66
CA VAL A 105 21.15 -3.01 -6.92
C VAL A 105 20.43 -1.83 -6.29
N SER A 106 19.80 -0.99 -7.11
CA SER A 106 18.97 0.13 -6.65
C SER A 106 17.52 -0.31 -6.43
N ILE A 107 16.98 0.05 -5.26
CA ILE A 107 15.59 -0.19 -4.88
C ILE A 107 14.99 1.14 -4.43
N ASP A 108 13.97 1.60 -5.15
CA ASP A 108 13.18 2.77 -4.76
C ASP A 108 11.91 2.32 -4.05
N ARG A 109 11.79 2.70 -2.77
CA ARG A 109 10.62 2.39 -1.93
C ARG A 109 9.72 3.60 -1.73
N LYS A 110 9.94 4.72 -2.39
CA LYS A 110 9.03 5.87 -2.30
C LYS A 110 7.72 5.58 -3.03
N SER A 111 6.65 6.24 -2.60
CA SER A 111 5.40 6.26 -3.37
C SER A 111 5.59 7.04 -4.67
N TRP A 112 4.69 6.82 -5.62
CA TRP A 112 4.51 7.66 -6.82
C TRP A 112 3.16 8.39 -6.79
N ILE A 113 2.37 8.17 -5.74
CA ILE A 113 1.04 8.77 -5.58
C ILE A 113 1.21 10.22 -5.16
N GLY A 114 0.62 11.12 -5.94
CA GLY A 114 0.57 12.54 -5.62
C GLY A 114 -0.36 12.83 -4.45
N ASP A 115 -0.02 13.81 -3.63
CA ASP A 115 -0.86 14.28 -2.52
C ASP A 115 -1.96 15.28 -2.95
N GLY A 116 -2.01 15.62 -4.24
CA GLY A 116 -2.93 16.62 -4.81
C GLY A 116 -2.44 18.06 -4.70
N GLN A 117 -1.33 18.32 -4.02
CA GLN A 117 -0.69 19.63 -3.84
C GLN A 117 0.66 19.75 -4.56
N GLY A 118 0.97 18.78 -5.44
CA GLY A 118 2.24 18.70 -6.15
C GLY A 118 3.34 17.94 -5.41
N GLY A 119 3.07 17.44 -4.20
CA GLY A 119 3.94 16.53 -3.46
C GLY A 119 3.66 15.06 -3.73
N ILE A 120 4.48 14.19 -3.15
CA ILE A 120 4.34 12.74 -3.18
C ILE A 120 4.02 12.25 -1.78
N ILE A 121 3.04 11.37 -1.64
CA ILE A 121 2.67 10.85 -0.33
C ILE A 121 3.78 10.00 0.27
N THR A 122 3.97 10.13 1.58
CA THR A 122 4.73 9.20 2.40
C THR A 122 3.74 8.22 3.01
N TYR A 123 3.86 6.93 2.71
CA TYR A 123 2.94 5.94 3.28
C TYR A 123 3.32 5.64 4.74
N VAL A 124 2.30 5.34 5.54
CA VAL A 124 2.48 5.07 6.96
C VAL A 124 2.83 3.59 7.18
N LEU A 125 3.69 3.32 8.16
CA LEU A 125 4.00 1.96 8.60
C LEU A 125 3.09 1.54 9.75
N GLU A 126 2.71 0.27 9.80
CA GLU A 126 2.11 -0.34 10.99
C GLU A 126 3.16 -0.52 12.09
N SER A 127 2.72 -0.94 13.29
CA SER A 127 3.61 -1.15 14.44
C SER A 127 4.71 -2.19 14.15
N GLU A 128 4.41 -3.08 13.21
CA GLU A 128 5.29 -4.12 12.70
C GLU A 128 6.25 -3.58 11.63
N GLY A 129 6.26 -2.29 11.31
CA GLY A 129 7.13 -1.75 10.26
C GLY A 129 6.77 -2.27 8.86
N ILE A 130 5.54 -2.73 8.69
CA ILE A 130 4.96 -3.11 7.39
C ILE A 130 4.22 -1.90 6.85
N PRO A 131 4.38 -1.53 5.58
CA PRO A 131 3.70 -0.35 5.11
C PRO A 131 2.22 -0.59 4.83
N ARG A 132 1.40 0.38 5.22
CA ARG A 132 -0.03 0.42 4.91
C ARG A 132 -0.24 0.92 3.50
N ASN A 133 -1.33 0.50 2.90
CA ASN A 133 -1.84 1.03 1.64
C ASN A 133 -2.56 2.38 1.90
N PRO A 134 -1.99 3.58 1.63
CA PRO A 134 -2.69 4.85 1.47
C PRO A 134 -4.13 4.88 0.94
N ALA A 135 -4.53 4.02 -0.01
CA ALA A 135 -5.90 4.00 -0.51
C ALA A 135 -6.87 3.25 0.44
N GLY A 136 -6.35 2.44 1.36
CA GLY A 136 -7.11 1.78 2.42
C GLY A 136 -6.92 0.26 2.50
N ARG A 137 -7.77 -0.39 3.30
CA ARG A 137 -7.80 -1.85 3.52
C ARG A 137 -8.17 -2.60 2.24
N THR A 138 -7.52 -3.75 2.02
CA THR A 138 -7.74 -4.61 0.84
C THR A 138 -8.19 -6.03 1.19
N GLY A 139 -8.19 -6.39 2.47
CA GLY A 139 -8.51 -7.75 2.91
C GLY A 139 -7.37 -8.76 2.71
N LEU A 140 -6.16 -8.29 2.38
CA LEU A 140 -4.97 -9.13 2.23
C LEU A 140 -3.76 -8.44 2.86
N LYS A 141 -2.96 -9.19 3.64
CA LYS A 141 -1.62 -8.82 4.12
C LYS A 141 -0.55 -9.48 3.27
N GLY A 142 0.67 -8.94 3.28
CA GLY A 142 1.81 -9.46 2.53
C GLY A 142 1.94 -8.89 1.11
N ARG A 143 2.91 -9.42 0.35
CA ARG A 143 3.29 -8.85 -0.96
C ARG A 143 2.43 -9.33 -2.13
N GLY A 144 1.62 -10.37 -1.93
CA GLY A 144 0.86 -11.01 -3.00
C GLY A 144 1.75 -11.73 -4.04
N ALA A 145 1.23 -11.91 -5.26
CA ALA A 145 1.88 -12.68 -6.34
C ALA A 145 2.19 -11.84 -7.59
N PHE A 146 2.80 -10.68 -7.38
CA PHE A 146 3.21 -9.74 -8.41
C PHE A 146 3.75 -10.46 -9.66
N ARG A 147 3.08 -10.27 -10.80
CA ARG A 147 3.59 -10.68 -12.12
C ARG A 147 4.17 -9.40 -12.75
N ASP A 148 5.36 -9.50 -13.30
CA ASP A 148 5.98 -8.51 -14.19
C ASP A 148 6.75 -7.35 -13.55
N GLY A 149 7.92 -7.64 -12.97
CA GLY A 149 9.12 -6.77 -12.91
C GLY A 149 9.03 -5.30 -12.49
N ALA A 150 7.88 -4.72 -12.19
CA ALA A 150 7.77 -3.39 -11.65
C ALA A 150 8.22 -3.44 -10.19
N ARG A 151 9.38 -2.81 -9.99
CA ARG A 151 9.90 -2.21 -8.75
C ARG A 151 8.86 -2.27 -7.63
N ILE A 152 9.18 -2.99 -6.55
CA ILE A 152 8.45 -3.11 -5.27
C ILE A 152 7.38 -2.02 -5.11
N ILE A 153 6.21 -2.27 -5.70
CA ILE A 153 5.01 -1.46 -5.53
C ILE A 153 4.10 -2.36 -4.72
N MET A 154 3.91 -2.01 -3.45
CA MET A 154 2.66 -2.39 -2.80
C MET A 154 1.55 -1.91 -3.72
N PHE A 155 0.77 -2.83 -4.30
CA PHE A 155 -0.25 -2.44 -5.26
C PHE A 155 -1.22 -1.43 -4.64
N PHE A 156 -1.20 -0.23 -5.19
CA PHE A 156 -2.38 0.62 -5.35
C PHE A 156 -2.77 0.47 -6.81
N SER A 157 -3.76 -0.37 -7.08
CA SER A 157 -4.48 -0.22 -8.33
C SER A 157 -5.34 1.05 -8.19
N SER A 158 -4.81 2.21 -8.56
CA SER A 158 -5.66 3.21 -9.21
C SER A 158 -5.59 2.89 -10.70
N SER A 159 -6.75 2.60 -11.29
CA SER A 159 -6.89 2.46 -12.73
C SER A 159 -6.58 3.83 -13.34
N ALA A 160 -5.38 4.01 -13.87
CA ALA A 160 -5.05 5.08 -14.79
C ALA A 160 -4.49 4.43 -16.07
N ASP A 161 -5.22 4.70 -17.15
CA ASP A 161 -5.00 4.25 -18.52
C ASP A 161 -3.51 4.20 -18.91
N MET A 162 -3.08 3.00 -19.32
CA MET A 162 -1.74 2.73 -19.84
C MET A 162 -1.66 3.18 -21.31
N ARG A 163 -1.85 4.48 -21.54
CA ARG A 163 -1.61 5.14 -22.84
C ARG A 163 -0.99 6.52 -22.68
N SER A 164 0.23 6.56 -22.20
CA SER A 164 1.20 7.53 -22.72
C SER A 164 2.63 7.06 -22.44
N ARG A 165 3.09 6.11 -23.27
CA ARG A 165 4.50 6.01 -23.63
C ARG A 165 4.57 6.10 -25.15
N ARG A 166 4.68 7.33 -25.66
CA ARG A 166 5.57 7.58 -26.79
C ARG A 166 6.52 8.69 -26.39
N ARG A 167 7.79 8.34 -26.43
CA ARG A 167 8.91 9.28 -26.50
C ARG A 167 8.70 10.17 -27.72
N LEU A 168 8.91 11.47 -27.57
CA LEU A 168 10.10 12.19 -28.07
C LEU A 168 10.33 13.39 -27.16
#